data_AF-K1YGR6-F1
#
_entry.id   AF-K1YGR6-F1
#
_cell.length_a   1.000
_cell.length_b   1.000
_cell.length_c   1.000
_cell.angle_alpha   90.00
_cell.angle_beta   90.00
_cell.angle_gamma   90.00
#
_symmetry.space_group_name_H-M   'P 1'
#
loop_
_entity.id
_entity.type
_entity.pdbx_description
1 polymer ?
#
loop_
_entity_poly.entity_id
_entity_poly.type
_entity_poly.pdbx_seq_one_letter_code
_entity_poly.pdbx_strand_id
1 'polypeptide(L)'
;MDNLSRSLTMIREMTGHTVGLTTALLCRCATPGMVARLLRKTDPCREMEASLAKLFARVFVIPESALIYRTQQEGLPISHYAPTSPAGVAYGNIAGYIMG
;
A
#
# COMPACT_ATOMS: atom_id res chain seq x y z
N MET A 1 -14.16 2.52 -1.35
CA MET A 1 -14.08 1.37 -2.28
C MET A 1 -14.73 1.65 -3.62
N ASP A 2 -15.72 2.55 -3.68
CA ASP A 2 -16.48 2.88 -4.89
C ASP A 2 -15.62 3.32 -6.09
N ASN A 3 -14.55 4.08 -5.83
CA ASN A 3 -13.61 4.47 -6.88
C ASN A 3 -12.88 3.27 -7.49
N LEU A 4 -12.48 2.28 -6.69
CA LEU A 4 -11.84 1.07 -7.18
C LEU A 4 -12.81 0.27 -8.06
N SER A 5 -14.05 0.06 -7.59
CA SER A 5 -15.08 -0.62 -8.37
C SER A 5 -15.35 0.09 -9.69
N ARG A 6 -15.41 1.43 -9.69
CA ARG A 6 -15.58 2.25 -10.89
C ARG A 6 -14.42 2.06 -11.88
N SER A 7 -13.18 2.08 -11.40
CA SER A 7 -12.00 1.85 -12.24
C SER A 7 -11.99 0.46 -12.87
N LEU A 8 -12.37 -0.58 -12.12
CA LEU A 8 -12.44 -1.96 -12.64
C LEU A 8 -13.53 -2.10 -13.72
N THR A 9 -14.68 -1.48 -13.51
CA THR A 9 -15.75 -1.44 -14.51
C THR A 9 -15.30 -0.72 -15.78
N MET A 10 -14.65 0.44 -15.65
CA MET A 10 -14.12 1.19 -16.80
C MET A 10 -13.10 0.38 -17.59
N ILE A 11 -12.15 -0.31 -16.93
CA ILE A 11 -11.17 -1.16 -17.62
C ILE A 11 -11.87 -2.27 -18.41
N ARG A 12 -12.89 -2.90 -17.81
CA ARG A 12 -13.68 -3.94 -18.50
C ARG A 12 -14.43 -3.38 -19.70
N GLU A 13 -15.05 -2.21 -19.56
CA GLU A 13 -15.78 -1.55 -20.65
C GLU A 13 -14.85 -1.14 -21.81
N MET A 14 -13.65 -0.64 -21.49
CA MET A 14 -12.69 -0.18 -22.49
C MET A 14 -11.95 -1.32 -23.20
N THR A 15 -11.66 -2.42 -22.50
CA THR A 15 -10.74 -3.45 -22.99
C THR A 15 -11.39 -4.81 -23.20
N GLY A 16 -12.60 -5.02 -22.68
CA GLY A 16 -13.25 -6.33 -22.63
C GLY A 16 -12.62 -7.29 -21.61
N HIS A 17 -11.54 -6.89 -20.92
CA HIS A 17 -10.83 -7.73 -19.97
C HIS A 17 -11.28 -7.48 -18.53
N THR A 18 -11.39 -8.56 -17.76
CA THR A 18 -11.56 -8.49 -16.31
C THR A 18 -10.19 -8.43 -15.64
N VAL A 19 -10.04 -7.49 -14.70
CA VAL A 19 -8.83 -7.39 -13.88
C VAL A 19 -9.03 -8.19 -12.60
N GLY A 20 -8.19 -9.20 -12.40
CA GLY A 20 -8.13 -9.95 -11.15
C GLY A 20 -7.54 -9.10 -10.02
N LEU A 21 -8.19 -9.09 -8.86
CA LEU A 21 -7.68 -8.42 -7.66
C LEU A 21 -6.79 -9.37 -6.86
N THR A 22 -5.49 -9.37 -7.15
CA THR A 22 -4.53 -10.28 -6.49
C THR A 22 -3.88 -9.64 -5.27
N THR A 23 -3.24 -8.49 -5.44
CA THR A 23 -2.44 -7.84 -4.40
C THR A 23 -2.83 -6.37 -4.24
N ALA A 24 -3.00 -5.91 -3.00
CA ALA A 24 -3.15 -4.51 -2.67
C ALA A 24 -1.96 -3.99 -1.87
N LEU A 25 -1.54 -2.77 -2.17
CA LEU A 25 -0.51 -2.05 -1.43
C LEU A 25 -1.17 -0.88 -0.68
N LEU A 26 -1.08 -0.90 0.64
CA LEU A 26 -1.50 0.20 1.49
C LEU A 26 -0.28 1.01 1.92
N CYS A 27 -0.03 2.11 1.24
CA CYS A 27 0.98 3.09 1.64
C CYS A 27 0.43 3.91 2.81
N ARG A 28 1.02 3.77 4.01
CA ARG A 28 0.58 4.57 5.16
C ARG A 28 1.01 6.02 5.01
N CYS A 29 0.03 6.91 5.03
CA CYS A 29 0.24 8.36 4.95
C CYS A 29 0.22 9.07 6.30
N ALA A 30 -0.22 8.40 7.37
CA ALA A 30 -0.13 8.93 8.74
C ALA A 30 -0.32 7.80 9.76
N THR A 31 0.59 7.70 10.74
CA THR A 31 0.25 7.01 11.98
C THR A 31 -0.72 7.86 12.82
N PRO A 32 -1.73 7.27 13.49
CA PRO A 32 -2.55 8.02 14.43
C PRO A 32 -1.66 8.67 15.50
N GLY A 33 -1.71 9.99 15.63
CA GLY A 33 -0.98 10.72 16.66
C GLY A 33 -1.33 10.22 18.06
N MET A 34 -0.46 10.51 19.05
CA MET A 34 -0.59 10.02 20.42
C MET A 34 -1.97 10.29 21.05
N VAL A 35 -2.56 11.45 20.73
CA VAL A 35 -3.90 11.87 21.17
C VAL A 35 -5.01 11.01 20.54
N ALA A 36 -4.91 10.66 19.26
CA ALA A 36 -5.87 9.78 18.59
C ALA A 36 -5.84 8.35 19.15
N ARG A 37 -4.64 7.87 19.52
CA ARG A 37 -4.44 6.58 20.21
C ARG A 37 -5.06 6.59 21.61
N LEU A 38 -4.89 7.67 22.36
CA LEU A 38 -5.44 7.84 23.71
C LEU A 38 -6.98 7.90 23.69
N LEU A 39 -7.56 8.56 22.70
CA LEU A 39 -9.02 8.71 22.53
C LEU A 39 -9.70 7.47 21.92
N ARG A 40 -8.98 6.35 21.71
CA ARG A 40 -9.48 5.12 21.07
C ARG A 40 -10.24 5.37 19.76
N LYS A 41 -9.90 6.43 19.02
CA LYS A 41 -10.46 6.64 17.69
C LYS A 41 -9.98 5.49 16.80
N THR A 42 -10.88 4.93 16.00
CA THR A 42 -10.56 3.85 15.07
C THR A 42 -9.45 4.31 14.14
N ASP A 43 -8.40 3.49 14.01
CA ASP A 43 -7.28 3.76 13.12
C ASP A 43 -7.76 3.59 11.67
N PRO A 44 -7.86 4.69 10.88
CA PRO A 44 -8.38 4.61 9.52
C PRO A 44 -7.56 3.68 8.63
N CYS A 45 -6.26 3.53 8.90
CA CYS A 45 -5.42 2.59 8.17
C CYS A 45 -5.83 1.14 8.45
N ARG A 46 -6.23 0.81 9.67
CA ARG A 46 -6.70 -0.55 10.03
C ARG A 46 -8.06 -0.86 9.41
N GLU A 47 -8.98 0.10 9.38
CA GLU A 47 -10.27 -0.09 8.70
C GLU A 47 -10.10 -0.29 7.20
N MET A 48 -9.18 0.46 6.58
CA MET A 48 -8.83 0.33 5.18
C MET A 48 -8.18 -1.04 4.89
N GLU A 49 -7.21 -1.44 5.71
CA GLU A 49 -6.54 -2.74 5.61
C GLU A 49 -7.55 -3.89 5.69
N ALA A 50 -8.47 -3.84 6.67
CA ALA A 50 -9.53 -4.84 6.81
C ALA A 50 -10.51 -4.86 5.62
N SER A 51 -10.77 -3.71 5.01
CA SER A 51 -11.63 -3.63 3.82
C SER A 51 -10.93 -4.18 2.58
N LEU A 52 -9.63 -3.91 2.41
CA LEU A 52 -8.82 -4.47 1.32
C LEU A 52 -8.64 -5.98 1.46
N ALA A 53 -8.44 -6.49 2.69
CA ALA A 53 -8.28 -7.91 2.96
C ALA A 53 -9.52 -8.75 2.58
N LYS A 54 -10.71 -8.13 2.44
CA LYS A 54 -11.92 -8.81 1.96
C LYS A 54 -11.95 -8.99 0.44
N LEU A 55 -11.17 -8.21 -0.31
CA LEU A 55 -11.23 -8.18 -1.77
C LEU A 55 -9.95 -8.71 -2.44
N PHE A 56 -8.81 -8.58 -1.78
CA PHE A 56 -7.50 -8.94 -2.33
C PHE A 56 -6.96 -10.18 -1.61
N ALA A 57 -6.33 -11.08 -2.36
CA ALA A 57 -5.69 -12.28 -1.79
C ALA A 57 -4.54 -11.91 -0.85
N ARG A 58 -3.83 -10.82 -1.13
CA ARG A 58 -2.75 -10.32 -0.29
C ARG A 58 -2.80 -8.81 -0.15
N VAL A 59 -2.62 -8.34 1.08
CA VAL A 59 -2.48 -6.91 1.40
C VAL A 59 -1.10 -6.70 2.04
N PHE A 60 -0.33 -5.76 1.50
CA PHE A 60 0.92 -5.30 2.11
C PHE A 60 0.74 -3.89 2.65
N VAL A 61 1.26 -3.65 3.85
CA VAL A 61 1.27 -2.33 4.47
C VAL A 61 2.69 -1.79 4.42
N ILE A 62 2.88 -0.68 3.72
CA ILE A 62 4.16 0.02 3.63
C ILE A 62 4.17 1.09 4.72
N PRO A 63 5.13 1.07 5.65
CA PRO A 63 5.22 2.07 6.70
C PRO A 63 5.52 3.44 6.11
N GLU A 64 5.01 4.49 6.76
CA GLU A 64 5.38 5.86 6.47
C GLU A 64 6.89 6.04 6.61
N SER A 65 7.54 6.66 5.63
CA SER A 65 8.99 6.80 5.63
C SER A 65 9.43 8.05 4.88
N ALA A 66 10.10 8.96 5.60
CA ALA A 66 10.74 10.13 5.00
C ALA A 66 11.81 9.76 3.96
N LEU A 67 12.36 8.55 4.06
CA LEU A 67 13.36 8.05 3.12
C LEU A 67 12.76 7.87 1.72
N ILE A 68 11.46 7.58 1.58
CA ILE A 68 10.81 7.50 0.26
C ILE A 68 10.97 8.83 -0.49
N TYR A 69 10.73 9.96 0.19
CA TYR A 69 10.94 11.29 -0.41
C TYR A 69 12.41 11.56 -0.74
N ARG A 70 13.34 11.15 0.13
CA ARG A 70 14.78 11.29 -0.14
C ARG A 70 15.21 10.51 -1.37
N THR A 71 14.70 9.29 -1.54
CA THR A 71 15.02 8.45 -2.70
C THR A 71 14.64 9.11 -4.03
N GLN A 72 13.50 9.82 -4.05
CA GLN A 72 13.03 10.56 -5.23
C GLN A 72 13.94 11.76 -5.55
N GLN A 73 14.46 12.46 -4.53
CA GLN A 73 15.38 13.58 -4.71
C GLN A 73 16.74 13.12 -5.29
N GLU A 74 17.22 11.97 -4.83
CA GLU A 74 18.52 11.41 -5.21
C GLU A 74 18.45 10.59 -6.51
N GLY A 75 17.25 10.37 -7.07
CA GLY A 75 17.06 9.60 -8.30
C GLY A 75 17.39 8.10 -8.15
N LEU A 76 17.40 7.58 -6.93
CA LEU A 76 17.69 6.18 -6.64
C LEU A 76 16.44 5.48 -6.09
N PRO A 77 16.15 4.21 -6.43
CA PRO A 77 15.06 3.50 -5.80
C PRO A 77 15.36 3.17 -4.33
N ILE A 78 14.32 3.01 -3.50
CA ILE A 78 14.43 2.65 -2.07
C ILE A 78 15.24 1.37 -1.83
N SER A 79 15.23 0.43 -2.78
CA SER A 79 16.02 -0.81 -2.75
C SER A 79 17.53 -0.59 -2.82
N HIS A 80 17.98 0.56 -3.35
CA HIS A 80 19.39 0.92 -3.43
C HIS A 80 19.76 1.96 -2.38
N TYR A 81 18.88 2.94 -2.16
CA TYR A 81 19.14 4.04 -1.23
C TYR A 81 19.04 3.64 0.24
N ALA A 82 18.03 2.85 0.61
CA ALA A 82 17.79 2.44 2.00
C ALA A 82 17.17 1.03 2.09
N PRO A 83 17.87 -0.01 1.59
CA PRO A 83 17.34 -1.38 1.50
C PRO A 83 16.93 -1.96 2.86
N THR A 84 17.64 -1.62 3.93
CA THR A 84 17.41 -2.15 5.28
C THR A 84 16.41 -1.33 6.10
N SER A 85 15.91 -0.22 5.56
CA SER A 85 14.87 0.58 6.23
C SER A 85 13.54 -0.18 6.29
N PRO A 86 12.63 0.14 7.23
CA PRO A 86 11.32 -0.52 7.29
C PRO A 86 10.54 -0.48 5.97
N ALA A 87 10.61 0.64 5.24
CA ALA A 87 10.01 0.76 3.91
C ALA A 87 10.77 -0.07 2.87
N GLY A 88 12.11 -0.05 2.89
CA GLY A 88 12.95 -0.85 1.99
C GLY A 88 12.68 -2.35 2.14
N VAL A 89 12.62 -2.85 3.37
CA VAL A 89 12.26 -4.24 3.68
C VAL A 89 10.84 -4.56 3.22
N ALA A 90 9.87 -3.67 3.43
CA ALA A 90 8.50 -3.88 2.98
C ALA A 90 8.42 -4.03 1.46
N TYR A 91 9.07 -3.14 0.70
CA TYR A 91 9.14 -3.24 -0.76
C TYR A 91 9.91 -4.48 -1.23
N GLY A 92 10.97 -4.88 -0.52
CA GLY A 92 11.69 -6.13 -0.79
C GLY A 92 10.80 -7.36 -0.64
N ASN A 93 9.99 -7.42 0.42
CA ASN A 93 9.05 -8.51 0.65
C ASN A 93 7.93 -8.56 -0.42
N ILE A 94 7.44 -7.39 -0.84
CA ILE A 94 6.46 -7.29 -1.94
C ILE A 94 7.07 -7.85 -3.23
N ALA A 95 8.29 -7.42 -3.57
CA ALA A 95 8.97 -7.89 -4.78
C ALA A 95 9.19 -9.41 -4.74
N GLY A 96 9.64 -9.95 -3.60
CA GLY A 96 9.80 -11.39 -3.41
C GLY A 96 8.50 -12.18 -3.57
N TYR A 97 7.36 -11.63 -3.11
CA TYR A 97 6.05 -12.26 -3.26
C TYR A 97 5.52 -12.24 -4.70
N ILE A 98 5.78 -11.16 -5.45
CA ILE A 98 5.29 -11.05 -6.83
C ILE A 98 6.11 -11.92 -7.80
N MET A 99 7.39 -12.13 -7.51
CA MET A 99 8.29 -12.91 -8.37
C MET A 99 8.26 -14.43 -8.08
N GLY A 100 7.74 -14.84 -6.93
CA GLY A 100 7.58 -16.24 -6.54
C GLY A 100 6.22 -16.81 -6.93
#